data_AF-A0A7V2HB48-F1
#
_entry.id   AF-A0A7V2HB48-F1
#
_cell.length_a   1.000
_cell.length_b   1.000
_cell.length_c   1.000
_cell.angle_alpha   90.00
_cell.angle_beta   90.00
_cell.angle_gamma   90.00
#
_symmetry.space_group_name_H-M   'P 1'
#
loop_
_entity.id
_entity.type
_entity.pdbx_description
1 polymer ?
#
loop_
_entity_poly.entity_id
_entity_poly.type
_entity_poly.pdbx_seq_one_letter_code
_entity_poly.pdbx_strand_id
1 'polypeptide(L)' 'MDLRIPSGTFFTALGAIVALTGLASGARAPLSGVNVNLYAGAAMLLFGLAMLLPAARRR' A
#
# COMPACT_ATOMS: atom_id res chain seq x y z
N MET A 1 -21.19 -4.76 9.54
CA MET A 1 -20.34 -3.79 8.83
C MET A 1 -19.38 -4.56 7.93
N ASP A 2 -19.30 -4.22 6.65
CA ASP A 2 -18.34 -4.83 5.72
C ASP A 2 -16.92 -4.47 6.16
N LEU A 3 -16.22 -5.43 6.79
CA LEU A 3 -14.86 -5.22 7.29
C LEU A 3 -13.86 -4.89 6.17
N ARG A 4 -14.21 -5.28 4.94
CA ARG A 4 -13.44 -5.10 3.71
C ARG A 4 -13.18 -3.64 3.37
N ILE A 5 -14.13 -2.75 3.69
CA ILE A 5 -14.01 -1.32 3.41
C ILE A 5 -12.96 -0.68 4.33
N PRO A 6 -13.10 -0.67 5.67
CA PRO A 6 -12.12 -0.04 6.55
C PRO A 6 -10.73 -0.67 6.46
N SER A 7 -10.63 -2.00 6.31
CA SER A 7 -9.33 -2.66 6.13
C SER A 7 -8.69 -2.30 4.78
N GLY A 8 -9.48 -2.27 3.70
CA GLY A 8 -9.00 -1.93 2.37
C GLY A 8 -8.51 -0.48 2.28
N THR A 9 -9.22 0.48 2.87
CA THR A 9 -8.77 1.88 2.87
C THR A 9 -7.49 2.04 3.68
N PHE A 10 -7.37 1.37 4.82
CA PHE A 10 -6.17 1.42 5.65
C PHE A 10 -4.94 0.90 4.90
N PHE A 11 -5.02 -0.29 4.29
CA PHE A 11 -3.91 -0.85 3.50
C PHE A 11 -3.57 -0.02 2.27
N THR A 12 -4.58 0.53 1.60
CA THR A 12 -4.35 1.40 0.42
C THR A 12 -3.66 2.71 0.83
N ALA A 13 -4.11 3.35 1.91
CA ALA A 13 -3.54 4.59 2.40
C ALA A 13 -2.10 4.41 2.91
N LEU A 14 -1.86 3.38 3.73
CA LEU A 14 -0.50 3.06 4.20
C LEU A 14 0.41 2.64 3.05
N GLY A 15 -0.06 1.78 2.14
CA GLY A 15 0.70 1.38 0.96
C GLY A 15 1.10 2.57 0.09
N ALA A 16 0.19 3.54 -0.10
CA ALA A 16 0.48 4.78 -0.82
C ALA A 16 1.54 5.63 -0.11
N ILE A 17 1.43 5.82 1.21
CA ILE A 17 2.42 6.57 1.99
C ILE A 17 3.81 5.91 1.89
N VAL A 18 3.88 4.60 2.09
CA VAL A 18 5.15 3.84 2.10
C VAL A 18 5.77 3.76 0.70
N ALA A 19 4.96 3.62 -0.36
CA ALA A 19 5.43 3.68 -1.74
C ALA A 19 5.99 5.07 -2.08
N LEU A 20 5.27 6.13 -1.70
CA LEU A 20 5.68 7.52 -1.92
C LEU A 20 6.95 7.87 -1.13
N THR A 21 7.12 7.39 0.10
CA THR A 21 8.37 7.60 0.86
C THR A 21 9.54 6.84 0.25
N GLY A 22 9.30 5.62 -0.27
CA GLY A 22 10.27 4.88 -1.07
C GLY A 22 10.70 5.65 -2.33
N LEU A 23 9.75 6.28 -3.03
CA LEU A 23 10.01 7.09 -4.24
C LEU A 23 10.72 8.43 -3.95
N ALA A 24 10.24 9.18 -2.96
CA ALA A 24 10.67 10.55 -2.70
C ALA A 24 11.95 10.64 -1.85
N SER A 25 12.09 9.77 -0.85
CA SER A 25 13.08 10.03 0.21
C SER A 25 14.40 9.30 0.01
N GLY A 26 14.51 8.37 -0.94
CA GLY A 26 15.70 7.51 -1.03
C GLY A 26 16.04 6.78 0.29
N ALA A 27 15.11 6.80 1.25
CA ALA A 27 15.20 6.21 2.57
C ALA A 27 15.12 4.70 2.37
N ARG A 28 16.27 4.14 2.02
CA ARG A 28 16.50 2.73 1.80
C ARG A 28 16.98 2.17 3.13
N ALA A 29 16.58 0.94 3.45
CA ALA A 29 17.23 0.25 4.55
C ALA A 29 18.73 0.14 4.23
N PRO A 30 19.64 0.55 5.13
CA PRO A 30 21.09 0.61 4.85
C PRO A 30 21.70 -0.73 4.41
N LEU A 31 21.00 -1.84 4.68
CA LEU A 31 21.46 -3.21 4.42
C LEU A 31 20.86 -3.85 3.16
N SER A 32 20.00 -3.16 2.41
CA SER A 32 19.37 -3.69 1.21
C SER A 32 19.77 -2.88 -0.03
N GLY A 33 20.37 -3.54 -1.03
CA GLY A 33 20.64 -2.93 -2.35
C GLY A 33 19.37 -2.56 -3.14
N VAL A 34 18.20 -2.85 -2.58
CA VAL A 34 16.87 -2.65 -3.18
C VAL A 34 16.04 -1.76 -2.28
N ASN A 35 15.18 -0.94 -2.88
CA ASN A 35 14.29 -0.04 -2.15
C ASN A 35 13.12 -0.80 -1.49
N VAL A 36 13.35 -1.40 -0.33
CA VAL A 36 12.37 -2.23 0.39
C VAL A 36 11.07 -1.46 0.66
N ASN A 37 11.15 -0.18 0.99
CA ASN A 37 9.98 0.67 1.21
C ASN A 37 9.11 0.75 -0.06
N LEU A 38 9.72 0.87 -1.24
CA LEU A 38 8.97 0.90 -2.48
C LEU A 38 8.26 -0.43 -2.77
N TYR A 39 8.93 -1.57 -2.62
CA TYR A 39 8.33 -2.88 -2.88
C TYR A 39 7.26 -3.25 -1.84
N ALA A 40 7.52 -3.00 -0.56
CA ALA A 40 6.55 -3.25 0.50
C ALA A 40 5.32 -2.33 0.38
N GLY A 41 5.54 -1.04 0.11
CA GLY A 41 4.48 -0.08 -0.16
C GLY A 41 3.65 -0.49 -1.37
N ALA A 42 4.29 -0.83 -2.49
CA ALA A 42 3.60 -1.29 -3.69
C ALA A 42 2.76 -2.55 -3.45
N ALA A 43 3.28 -3.54 -2.71
CA ALA A 43 2.55 -4.76 -2.36
C ALA A 43 1.32 -4.46 -1.48
N MET A 44 1.45 -3.61 -0.46
CA MET A 44 0.32 -3.17 0.37
C MET A 44 -0.73 -2.39 -0.44
N LEU A 45 -0.29 -1.54 -1.37
CA LEU A 45 -1.17 -0.74 -2.22
C LEU A 45 -1.97 -1.65 -3.18
N LEU A 46 -1.30 -2.63 -3.79
CA LEU A 46 -1.93 -3.66 -4.63
C LEU A 46 -2.97 -4.46 -3.85
N PHE A 47 -2.64 -4.89 -2.64
CA PHE A 47 -3.55 -5.64 -1.78
C PHE A 47 -4.77 -4.81 -1.35
N GLY A 48 -4.54 -3.57 -0.90
CA GLY A 48 -5.59 -2.63 -0.52
C GLY A 48 -6.55 -2.35 -1.66
N LEU A 49 -6.01 -2.05 -2.86
CA LEU A 49 -6.82 -1.83 -4.07
C LEU A 49 -7.58 -3.09 -4.49
N ALA A 50 -6.97 -4.28 -4.42
CA ALA A 50 -7.65 -5.54 -4.74
C ALA A 50 -8.84 -5.81 -3.79
N MET A 51 -8.74 -5.42 -2.52
CA MET A 51 -9.86 -5.46 -1.58
C MET A 51 -10.92 -4.40 -1.86
N LEU A 52 -10.52 -3.18 -2.22
CA LEU A 52 -11.41 -2.03 -2.40
C LEU A 52 -12.15 -2.04 -3.74
N LEU A 53 -11.52 -2.47 -4.84
CA LEU A 53 -12.07 -2.49 -6.20
C LEU A 53 -13.43 -3.23 -6.29
N PRO A 54 -13.59 -4.45 -5.74
CA PRO A 54 -14.88 -5.15 -5.77
C PRO A 54 -15.88 -4.61 -4.75
N ALA A 55 -15.41 -3.93 -3.68
CA ALA A 55 -16.29 -3.29 -2.71
C ALA A 55 -16.89 -1.98 -3.27
N ALA A 56 -16.08 -1.20 -3.99
CA ALA A 56 -16.49 0.02 -4.66
C ALA A 56 -17.44 -0.24 -5.85
N ARG A 57 -17.32 -1.40 -6.51
CA ARG A 57 -18.21 -1.83 -7.60
C ARG A 57 -19.57 -2.36 -7.15
N ARG A 58 -19.75 -2.67 -5.87
CA ARG A 58 -21.01 -3.22 -5.31
C ARG A 58 -21.88 -2.16 -4.60
N ARG A 59 -21.44 -0.90 -4.61
CA ARG A 59 -22.17 0.26 -4.11
C ARG A 59 -22.72 1.05 -5.29
#